data_AF-A0A535RLX2-F1
#
_entry.id   AF-A0A535RLX2-F1
#
_cell.length_a   1.000
_cell.length_b   1.000
_cell.length_c   1.000
_cell.angle_alpha   90.00
_cell.angle_beta   90.00
_cell.angle_gamma   90.00
#
_symmetry.space_group_name_H-M   'P 1'
#
loop_
_entity.id
_entity.type
_entity.pdbx_description
1 polymer ?
#
loop_
_entity_poly.entity_id
_entity_poly.type
_entity_poly.pdbx_seq_one_letter_code
_entity_poly.pdbx_strand_id
1 'polypeptide(L)'
;MYTREQPSTDNSLSTIALIERDPAGQERPSRLRWWYRIAAPPAPMATASLREREGYRRGKYISNTLLGIIAILVVVLVLIGGVVNHSLLPNLTLTLLFLCIGAFFNQRGQVIVSGIIVVLVLDVSIMGTFLAFGKMTAFLLPLLDLLVIPELFAASLLPPRFVFFDMVLHIVYVICALTFLFPKDAELTALLSHSASFGDALAKPVVIQVITAIIAYTWMRSVIRSVERADRATSLAVLERNVAEQAQHEAEQKHQLEREIQEIIQVHSQVANGYFEARVPLRQGNFLWPVAGSLNNLIARFQSLIRETQRLRRTEEAIARFFHTRNRVNNGPIPWMPTGTTIDVLVQQHNTFSQSLRQPEQERL
;
A
#
# COMPACT_ATOMS: atom_id res chain seq x y z
N MET A 1 6.30 3.42 -39.42
CA MET A 1 7.04 4.01 -38.28
C MET A 1 6.04 4.09 -37.13
N TYR A 2 5.91 3.02 -36.36
CA TYR A 2 4.94 2.93 -35.25
C TYR A 2 5.72 3.15 -33.96
N THR A 3 5.50 4.31 -33.33
CA THR A 3 5.97 4.61 -31.99
C THR A 3 5.24 3.68 -31.03
N ARG A 4 5.98 2.71 -30.50
CA ARG A 4 5.51 1.74 -29.52
C ARG A 4 5.29 2.49 -28.21
N GLU A 5 4.04 2.75 -27.85
CA GLU A 5 3.68 3.18 -26.50
C GLU A 5 4.15 2.08 -25.53
N GLN A 6 5.19 2.38 -24.76
CA GLN A 6 5.55 1.55 -23.61
C GLN A 6 4.33 1.57 -22.68
N PRO A 7 3.79 0.41 -22.28
CA PRO A 7 2.77 0.38 -21.24
C PRO A 7 3.39 1.03 -20.00
N SER A 8 2.87 2.19 -19.62
CA SER A 8 3.35 2.95 -18.48
C SER A 8 3.17 2.09 -17.23
N THR A 9 4.29 1.63 -16.68
CA THR A 9 4.36 0.96 -15.36
C THR A 9 3.91 1.86 -14.20
N ASP A 10 3.46 3.08 -14.49
CA ASP A 10 2.90 4.03 -13.52
C ASP A 10 1.44 3.72 -13.12
N ASN A 11 0.71 2.89 -13.86
CA ASN A 11 -0.71 2.62 -13.56
C ASN A 11 -0.96 1.57 -12.45
N SER A 12 0.02 0.75 -12.10
CA SER A 12 -0.12 -0.18 -10.96
C SER A 12 0.04 0.56 -9.62
N LEU A 13 0.90 1.58 -9.56
CA LEU A 13 1.06 2.42 -8.36
C LEU A 13 -0.17 3.30 -8.10
N SER A 14 -0.87 3.76 -9.14
CA SER A 14 -2.12 4.52 -8.99
C SER A 14 -3.30 3.68 -8.49
N THR A 15 -3.32 2.38 -8.80
CA THR A 15 -4.36 1.45 -8.32
C THR A 15 -4.15 1.07 -6.85
N ILE A 16 -2.89 0.94 -6.39
CA ILE A 16 -2.55 0.76 -4.97
C ILE A 16 -2.89 2.03 -4.17
N ALA A 17 -2.64 3.23 -4.72
CA ALA A 17 -3.02 4.49 -4.10
C ALA A 17 -4.55 4.71 -4.01
N LEU A 18 -5.35 4.02 -4.84
CA LEU A 18 -6.81 4.14 -4.81
C LEU A 18 -7.47 3.28 -3.72
N ILE A 19 -6.84 2.19 -3.30
CA ILE A 19 -7.37 1.27 -2.27
C ILE A 19 -6.91 1.69 -0.87
N GLU A 20 -5.79 2.41 -0.76
CA GLU A 20 -5.38 3.14 0.45
C GLU A 20 -5.97 4.56 0.49
N ARG A 21 -7.09 4.81 -0.21
CA ARG A 21 -8.00 5.86 0.25
C ARG A 21 -8.58 5.38 1.56
N ASP A 22 -7.91 5.80 2.64
CA ASP A 22 -8.50 5.86 3.97
C ASP A 22 -9.99 6.23 3.80
N PRO A 23 -10.95 5.41 4.23
CA PRO A 23 -12.36 5.83 4.22
C PRO A 23 -12.56 7.14 5.02
N ALA A 24 -11.56 7.62 5.77
CA ALA A 24 -11.52 8.96 6.36
C ALA A 24 -11.05 10.10 5.43
N GLY A 25 -10.57 9.80 4.21
CA GLY A 25 -10.00 10.78 3.25
C GLY A 25 -11.01 11.42 2.30
N GLN A 26 -12.24 10.92 2.21
CA GLN A 26 -13.35 11.71 1.68
C GLN A 26 -13.87 12.60 2.80
N GLU A 27 -13.21 13.74 2.99
CA GLU A 27 -13.67 14.82 3.86
C GLU A 27 -15.04 15.30 3.39
N ARG A 28 -16.11 14.68 3.90
CA ARG A 28 -17.42 15.34 3.93
C ARG A 28 -17.20 16.73 4.56
N PRO A 29 -17.86 17.80 4.08
CA PRO A 29 -17.78 19.12 4.68
C PRO A 29 -18.34 19.07 6.11
N SER A 30 -17.48 18.67 7.05
CA SER A 30 -17.81 18.57 8.45
C SER A 30 -17.61 19.95 9.06
N ARG A 31 -18.65 20.44 9.75
CA ARG A 31 -18.60 21.68 10.54
C ARG A 31 -17.44 21.69 11.56
N LEU A 32 -16.78 20.56 11.79
CA LEU A 32 -15.62 20.40 12.68
C LEU A 32 -14.27 20.71 12.00
N ARG A 33 -14.23 21.01 10.70
CA ARG A 33 -12.97 21.26 9.98
C ARG A 33 -12.19 22.44 10.54
N TRP A 34 -12.89 23.49 10.97
CA TRP A 34 -12.25 24.66 11.60
C TRP A 34 -11.56 24.28 12.92
N TRP A 35 -12.18 23.41 13.72
CA TRP A 35 -11.62 22.93 14.98
C TRP A 35 -10.39 22.07 14.76
N TYR A 36 -10.47 21.09 13.86
CA TYR A 36 -9.31 20.25 13.54
C TYR A 36 -8.12 21.05 13.03
N ARG A 37 -8.36 22.15 12.28
CA ARG A 37 -7.27 23.05 11.84
C ARG A 37 -6.55 23.73 13.01
N ILE A 38 -7.26 24.01 14.10
CA ILE A 38 -6.72 24.69 15.29
C ILE A 38 -6.10 23.70 16.27
N ALA A 39 -6.73 22.55 16.49
CA ALA A 39 -6.41 21.67 17.61
C ALA A 39 -5.75 20.35 17.20
N ALA A 40 -5.87 19.89 15.95
CA ALA A 40 -5.27 18.62 15.53
C ALA A 40 -3.89 18.84 14.87
N PRO A 41 -2.98 17.84 14.97
CA PRO A 41 -1.70 17.90 14.25
C PRO A 41 -1.93 17.91 12.73
N PRO A 42 -0.97 18.45 11.95
CA PRO A 42 -1.05 18.43 10.49
C PRO A 42 -1.07 17.00 9.97
N ALA A 43 -1.83 16.78 8.88
CA ALA A 43 -1.91 15.47 8.25
C ALA A 43 -0.54 15.03 7.73
N PRO A 44 -0.09 13.80 8.05
CA PRO A 44 1.18 13.28 7.55
C PRO A 44 1.10 13.00 6.05
N MET A 45 2.25 13.03 5.37
CA MET A 45 2.33 12.67 3.95
C MET A 45 1.96 11.19 3.74
N ALA A 46 1.52 10.83 2.53
CA ALA A 46 1.22 9.45 2.18
C ALA A 46 2.42 8.50 2.36
N THR A 47 3.65 9.00 2.26
CA THR A 47 4.88 8.22 2.49
C THR A 47 5.37 8.23 3.94
N ALA A 48 4.66 8.89 4.86
CA ALA A 48 5.06 9.01 6.25
C ALA A 48 5.12 7.66 6.95
N SER A 49 6.02 7.55 7.92
CA SER A 49 6.21 6.35 8.72
C SER A 49 4.95 5.99 9.52
N LEU A 50 4.76 4.70 9.83
CA LEU A 50 3.65 4.23 10.67
C LEU A 50 3.56 4.98 12.01
N ARG A 51 4.72 5.35 12.58
CA ARG A 51 4.79 6.11 13.83
C ARG A 51 4.19 7.52 13.70
N GLU A 52 4.44 8.21 12.59
CA GLU A 52 3.88 9.54 12.32
C GLU A 52 2.37 9.46 12.06
N ARG A 53 1.93 8.45 11.29
CA ARG A 53 0.50 8.18 11.06
C ARG A 53 -0.25 7.90 12.35
N GLU A 54 0.32 7.08 13.23
CA GLU A 54 -0.26 6.79 14.55
C GLU A 54 -0.26 8.04 15.46
N GLY A 55 0.79 8.84 15.42
CA GLY A 55 0.84 10.14 16.10
C GLY A 55 -0.29 11.07 15.67
N TYR A 56 -0.56 11.14 14.36
CA TYR A 56 -1.69 11.90 13.82
C TYR A 56 -3.04 11.35 14.27
N ARG A 57 -3.26 10.02 14.21
CA ARG A 57 -4.50 9.38 14.68
C ARG A 57 -4.78 9.69 16.15
N ARG A 58 -3.78 9.54 17.01
CA ARG A 58 -3.89 9.89 18.44
C ARG A 58 -4.16 11.37 18.63
N GLY A 59 -3.43 12.25 17.95
CA GLY A 59 -3.66 13.69 18.04
C GLY A 59 -5.07 14.10 17.61
N LYS A 60 -5.65 13.44 16.60
CA LYS A 60 -7.05 13.65 16.19
C LYS A 60 -8.04 13.18 17.26
N TYR A 61 -7.79 12.04 17.90
CA TYR A 61 -8.58 11.59 19.05
C TYR A 61 -8.52 12.59 20.21
N ILE A 62 -7.32 13.04 20.61
CA ILE A 62 -7.14 14.08 21.64
C ILE A 62 -7.90 15.36 21.27
N SER A 63 -7.82 15.79 20.00
CA SER A 63 -8.53 16.96 19.49
C SER A 63 -10.05 16.84 19.68
N ASN A 64 -10.64 15.67 19.42
CA ASN A 64 -12.09 15.45 19.61
C ASN A 64 -12.47 15.43 21.08
N THR A 65 -11.66 14.76 21.90
CA THR A 65 -11.85 14.71 23.34
C THR A 65 -11.78 16.11 23.96
N LEU A 66 -10.79 16.91 23.58
CA LEU A 66 -10.65 18.31 23.99
C LEU A 66 -11.88 19.15 23.63
N LEU A 67 -12.42 19.00 22.43
CA LEU A 67 -13.64 19.72 22.02
C LEU A 67 -14.82 19.38 22.93
N GLY A 68 -15.01 18.09 23.22
CA GLY A 68 -16.06 17.61 24.11
C GLY A 68 -15.90 18.17 25.52
N ILE A 69 -14.69 18.11 26.08
CA ILE A 69 -14.38 18.65 27.41
C ILE A 69 -14.63 20.16 27.45
N ILE A 70 -14.13 20.91 26.46
CA ILE A 70 -14.31 22.37 26.38
C ILE A 70 -15.79 22.72 26.30
N ALA A 71 -16.57 22.00 25.46
CA ALA A 71 -18.00 22.24 25.34
C ALA A 71 -18.74 22.01 26.66
N ILE A 72 -18.45 20.91 27.36
CA ILE A 72 -19.01 20.60 28.69
C ILE A 72 -18.59 21.67 29.71
N LEU A 73 -17.31 22.06 29.72
CA LEU A 73 -16.78 23.04 30.65
C LEU A 73 -17.40 24.42 30.45
N VAL A 74 -17.65 24.84 29.21
CA VAL A 74 -18.37 26.08 28.89
C VAL A 74 -19.79 26.05 29.45
N VAL A 75 -20.50 24.93 29.31
CA VAL A 75 -21.85 24.77 29.89
C VAL A 75 -21.80 24.84 31.42
N VAL A 76 -20.84 24.14 32.05
CA VAL A 76 -20.64 24.16 33.51
C VAL A 76 -20.26 25.56 34.01
N LEU A 77 -19.41 26.28 33.28
CA LEU A 77 -19.00 27.65 33.59
C LEU A 77 -20.21 28.60 33.61
N VAL A 78 -21.09 28.51 32.60
CA VAL A 78 -22.29 29.36 32.51
C VAL A 78 -23.30 28.99 33.58
N LEU A 79 -23.63 27.70 33.73
CA LEU A 79 -24.70 27.25 34.62
C LEU A 79 -24.29 27.31 36.10
N ILE A 80 -23.14 26.75 36.46
CA ILE A 80 -22.74 26.63 37.86
C ILE A 80 -21.95 27.86 38.29
N GLY A 81 -20.95 28.25 37.50
CA GLY A 81 -20.11 29.40 37.83
C GLY A 81 -20.87 30.72 37.76
N GLY A 82 -21.72 30.91 36.75
CA GLY A 82 -22.46 32.15 36.53
C GLY A 82 -23.73 32.30 37.39
N VAL A 83 -24.38 31.20 37.78
CA VAL A 83 -25.69 31.26 38.46
C VAL A 83 -25.62 30.78 39.91
N VAL A 84 -24.89 29.70 40.19
CA VAL A 84 -24.95 29.03 41.51
C VAL A 84 -23.84 29.50 42.44
N ASN A 85 -22.58 29.49 41.99
CA ASN A 85 -21.43 29.80 42.83
C ASN A 85 -20.33 30.53 42.04
N HIS A 86 -20.31 31.85 42.18
CA HIS A 86 -19.36 32.74 41.52
C HIS A 86 -17.90 32.48 41.92
N SER A 87 -17.66 31.89 43.11
CA SER A 87 -16.31 31.54 43.56
C SER A 87 -15.64 30.47 42.69
N LEU A 88 -16.41 29.73 41.87
CA LEU A 88 -15.87 28.74 40.92
C LEU A 88 -15.39 29.37 39.61
N LEU A 89 -15.78 30.60 39.29
CA LEU A 89 -15.45 31.25 38.01
C LEU A 89 -13.93 31.34 37.73
N PRO A 90 -13.07 31.73 38.70
CA PRO A 90 -11.63 31.79 38.45
C PRO A 90 -11.04 30.42 38.12
N ASN A 91 -11.45 29.38 38.87
CA ASN A 91 -10.98 28.01 38.66
C ASN A 91 -11.37 27.50 37.26
N LEU A 92 -12.65 27.62 36.90
CA LEU A 92 -13.16 27.15 35.60
C LEU A 92 -12.57 27.92 34.41
N THR A 93 -12.34 29.24 34.57
CA THR A 93 -11.71 30.07 33.54
C THR A 93 -10.24 29.69 33.35
N LEU A 94 -9.52 29.44 34.44
CA LEU A 94 -8.14 28.96 34.39
C LEU A 94 -8.05 27.58 33.73
N THR A 95 -8.97 26.67 34.06
CA THR A 95 -9.09 25.35 33.42
C THR A 95 -9.27 25.50 31.91
N LEU A 96 -10.20 26.36 31.47
CA LEU A 96 -10.44 26.61 30.05
C LEU A 96 -9.19 27.15 29.33
N LEU A 97 -8.48 28.10 29.97
CA LEU A 97 -7.24 28.65 29.43
C LEU A 97 -6.18 27.56 29.21
N PHE A 98 -5.96 26.69 30.20
CA PHE A 98 -4.96 25.63 30.06
C PHE A 98 -5.39 24.53 29.07
N LEU A 99 -6.69 24.24 28.91
CA LEU A 99 -7.16 23.35 27.85
C LEU A 99 -6.84 23.91 26.46
N CYS A 100 -6.96 25.24 26.26
CA CYS A 100 -6.53 25.90 25.03
C CYS A 100 -5.01 25.76 24.81
N ILE A 101 -4.21 25.87 25.88
CA ILE A 101 -2.76 25.61 25.81
C ILE A 101 -2.49 24.15 25.43
N GLY A 102 -3.23 23.20 26.00
CA GLY A 102 -3.17 21.78 25.62
C GLY A 102 -3.44 21.57 24.13
N ALA A 103 -4.53 22.18 23.61
CA ALA A 103 -4.87 22.12 22.19
C ALA A 103 -3.74 22.66 21.29
N PHE A 104 -3.07 23.73 21.71
CA PHE A 104 -1.92 24.29 21.00
C PHE A 104 -0.72 23.31 20.94
N PHE A 105 -0.42 22.61 22.04
CA PHE A 105 0.61 21.56 22.03
C PHE A 105 0.22 20.36 21.17
N ASN A 106 -1.06 19.98 21.15
CA ASN A 106 -1.56 18.91 20.29
C ASN A 106 -1.41 19.27 18.80
N GLN A 107 -1.71 20.51 18.42
CA GLN A 107 -1.51 21.02 17.05
C GLN A 107 -0.05 20.91 16.58
N ARG A 108 0.91 21.03 17.51
CA ARG A 108 2.35 20.88 17.23
C ARG A 108 2.83 19.43 17.21
N GLY A 109 1.92 18.46 17.30
CA GLY A 109 2.26 17.03 17.35
C GLY A 109 2.84 16.57 18.70
N GLN A 110 2.84 17.43 19.72
CA GLN A 110 3.30 17.07 21.08
C GLN A 110 2.15 16.44 21.89
N VAL A 111 1.63 15.32 21.37
CA VAL A 111 0.42 14.64 21.87
C VAL A 111 0.53 14.25 23.35
N ILE A 112 1.70 13.77 23.79
CA ILE A 112 1.91 13.37 25.19
C ILE A 112 1.87 14.58 26.12
N VAL A 113 2.51 15.70 25.73
CA VAL A 113 2.51 16.94 26.52
C VAL A 113 1.09 17.48 26.65
N SER A 114 0.35 17.52 25.54
CA SER A 114 -1.07 17.89 25.55
C SER A 114 -1.88 16.99 26.49
N GLY A 115 -1.69 15.68 26.45
CA GLY A 115 -2.38 14.74 27.34
C GLY A 115 -2.09 15.02 28.80
N ILE A 116 -0.82 15.28 29.16
CA ILE A 116 -0.41 15.59 30.54
C ILE A 116 -1.07 16.89 31.01
N ILE A 117 -1.05 17.94 30.18
CA ILE A 117 -1.69 19.22 30.51
C ILE A 117 -3.19 19.00 30.76
N VAL A 118 -3.88 18.26 29.89
CA VAL A 118 -5.32 18.00 30.05
C VAL A 118 -5.62 17.30 31.36
N VAL A 119 -4.90 16.22 31.69
CA VAL A 119 -5.12 15.45 32.92
C VAL A 119 -4.86 16.33 34.14
N LEU A 120 -3.69 16.97 34.24
CA LEU A 120 -3.34 17.82 35.37
C LEU A 120 -4.31 18.98 35.57
N VAL A 121 -4.81 19.56 34.48
CA VAL A 121 -5.79 20.66 34.54
C VAL A 121 -7.14 20.16 35.06
N LEU A 122 -7.56 18.96 34.66
CA LEU A 122 -8.77 18.35 35.20
C LEU A 122 -8.61 18.02 36.69
N ASP A 123 -7.45 17.49 37.10
CA ASP A 123 -7.12 17.22 38.50
C ASP A 123 -7.19 18.50 39.33
N VAL A 124 -6.42 19.53 38.92
CA VAL A 124 -6.39 20.82 39.61
C VAL A 124 -7.77 21.47 39.63
N SER A 125 -8.56 21.34 38.56
CA SER A 125 -9.93 21.88 38.51
C SER A 125 -10.86 21.19 39.50
N ILE A 126 -10.84 19.85 39.58
CA ILE A 126 -11.69 19.09 40.50
C ILE A 126 -11.22 19.27 41.94
N MET A 127 -9.92 19.14 42.21
CA MET A 127 -9.34 19.37 43.54
C MET A 127 -9.54 20.82 44.01
N GLY A 128 -9.35 21.79 43.11
CA GLY A 128 -9.55 23.22 43.37
C GLY A 128 -11.00 23.59 43.68
N THR A 129 -11.96 22.79 43.22
CA THR A 129 -13.37 22.98 43.57
C THR A 129 -13.61 22.79 45.08
N PHE A 130 -12.88 21.90 45.74
CA PHE A 130 -12.95 21.73 47.20
C PHE A 130 -12.39 22.95 47.96
N LEU A 131 -11.33 23.56 47.43
CA LEU A 131 -10.78 24.82 47.98
C LEU A 131 -11.81 25.95 47.93
N ALA A 132 -12.60 26.03 46.86
CA ALA A 132 -13.62 27.05 46.71
C ALA A 132 -14.78 26.93 47.72
N PHE A 133 -15.05 25.74 48.26
CA PHE A 133 -16.05 25.53 49.32
C PHE A 133 -15.53 25.92 50.72
N GLY A 134 -14.21 25.96 50.93
CA GLY A 134 -13.56 26.42 52.15
C GLY A 134 -13.69 25.50 53.38
N LYS A 135 -14.74 24.68 53.47
CA LYS A 135 -14.93 23.66 54.52
C LYS A 135 -15.41 22.35 53.91
N MET A 136 -14.95 21.24 54.46
CA MET A 136 -15.38 19.91 54.06
C MET A 136 -16.62 19.50 54.85
N THR A 137 -17.69 19.16 54.15
CA THR A 137 -18.96 18.71 54.71
C THR A 137 -19.23 17.26 54.27
N ALA A 138 -20.12 16.55 54.97
CA ALA A 138 -20.49 15.18 54.60
C ALA A 138 -21.06 15.08 53.17
N PHE A 139 -21.73 16.14 52.69
CA PHE A 139 -22.26 16.23 51.33
C PHE A 139 -21.17 16.28 50.24
N LEU A 140 -19.94 16.70 50.57
CA LEU A 140 -18.83 16.76 49.63
C LEU A 140 -18.08 15.43 49.49
N LEU A 141 -18.33 14.44 50.37
CA LEU A 141 -17.69 13.12 50.28
C LEU A 141 -17.93 12.42 48.92
N PRO A 142 -19.17 12.37 48.38
CA PRO A 142 -19.40 11.78 47.06
C PRO A 142 -18.72 12.54 45.91
N LEU A 143 -18.37 13.82 46.07
CA LEU A 143 -17.65 14.56 45.04
C LEU A 143 -16.21 14.06 44.90
N LEU A 144 -15.62 13.40 45.90
CA LEU A 144 -14.30 12.77 45.77
C LEU A 144 -14.31 11.64 44.74
N ASP A 145 -15.47 11.00 44.52
CA ASP A 145 -15.63 9.98 43.48
C ASP A 145 -15.49 10.58 42.06
N LEU A 146 -15.63 11.91 41.89
CA LEU A 146 -15.40 12.58 40.60
C LEU A 146 -13.93 12.57 40.15
N LEU A 147 -12.98 12.29 41.05
CA LEU A 147 -11.56 12.13 40.70
C LEU A 147 -11.34 10.96 39.72
N VAL A 148 -12.29 10.04 39.59
CA VAL A 148 -12.30 9.00 38.54
C VAL A 148 -12.26 9.59 37.13
N ILE A 149 -12.84 10.79 36.93
CA ILE A 149 -12.94 11.41 35.61
C ILE A 149 -11.54 11.69 35.00
N PRO A 150 -10.63 12.45 35.66
CA PRO A 150 -9.28 12.66 35.15
C PRO A 150 -8.52 11.35 34.98
N GLU A 151 -8.74 10.34 35.82
CA GLU A 151 -8.11 9.03 35.70
C GLU A 151 -8.49 8.32 34.39
N LEU A 152 -9.77 8.36 34.00
CA LEU A 152 -10.23 7.82 32.72
C LEU A 152 -9.63 8.58 31.53
N PHE A 153 -9.42 9.89 31.67
CA PHE A 153 -8.72 10.68 30.66
C PHE A 153 -7.23 10.35 30.61
N ALA A 154 -6.58 10.12 31.76
CA ALA A 154 -5.20 9.66 31.82
C ALA A 154 -5.05 8.32 31.09
N ALA A 155 -5.97 7.38 31.30
CA ALA A 155 -5.98 6.10 30.60
C ALA A 155 -6.13 6.23 29.09
N SER A 156 -6.93 7.19 28.64
CA SER A 156 -7.28 7.36 27.23
C SER A 156 -6.28 8.21 26.45
N LEU A 157 -5.65 9.19 27.10
CA LEU A 157 -4.78 10.19 26.46
C LEU A 157 -3.29 9.92 26.67
N LEU A 158 -2.92 9.23 27.76
CA LEU A 158 -1.52 8.95 28.12
C LEU A 158 -1.19 7.47 27.92
N PRO A 159 0.12 7.11 27.94
CA PRO A 159 0.50 5.70 28.01
C PRO A 159 -0.18 5.03 29.22
N PRO A 160 -0.74 3.81 29.09
CA PRO A 160 -1.59 3.20 30.13
C PRO A 160 -0.98 3.13 31.54
N ARG A 161 0.36 3.11 31.64
CA ARG A 161 1.09 3.13 32.91
C ARG A 161 0.85 4.39 33.75
N PHE A 162 0.48 5.51 33.15
CA PHE A 162 0.26 6.78 33.86
C PHE A 162 -1.01 6.76 34.72
N VAL A 163 -1.96 5.86 34.44
CA VAL A 163 -3.18 5.69 35.23
C VAL A 163 -2.85 5.37 36.68
N PHE A 164 -1.88 4.49 36.93
CA PHE A 164 -1.49 4.15 38.30
C PHE A 164 -0.81 5.31 39.04
N PHE A 165 -0.11 6.19 38.32
CA PHE A 165 0.45 7.40 38.92
C PHE A 165 -0.67 8.35 39.36
N ASP A 166 -1.68 8.53 38.51
CA ASP A 166 -2.85 9.35 38.79
C ASP A 166 -3.69 8.79 39.96
N MET A 167 -3.94 7.47 39.95
CA MET A 167 -4.58 6.75 41.05
C MET A 167 -3.86 6.99 42.40
N VAL A 168 -2.53 6.88 42.43
CA VAL A 168 -1.76 7.13 43.67
C VAL A 168 -1.89 8.59 44.09
N LEU A 169 -1.82 9.53 43.15
CA LEU A 169 -1.99 10.95 43.42
C LEU A 169 -3.37 11.23 44.03
N HIS A 170 -4.44 10.65 43.50
CA HIS A 170 -5.81 10.80 44.01
C HIS A 170 -5.99 10.16 45.37
N ILE A 171 -5.44 8.97 45.62
CA ILE A 171 -5.49 8.32 46.94
C ILE A 171 -4.80 9.19 47.99
N VAL A 172 -3.61 9.71 47.68
CA VAL A 172 -2.89 10.63 48.57
C VAL A 172 -3.71 11.90 48.79
N TYR A 173 -4.29 12.48 47.74
CA TYR A 173 -5.14 13.65 47.85
C TYR A 173 -6.37 13.38 48.75
N VAL A 174 -7.07 12.26 48.58
CA VAL A 174 -8.23 11.88 49.40
C VAL A 174 -7.84 11.74 50.87
N ILE A 175 -6.74 11.05 51.17
CA ILE A 175 -6.22 10.94 52.53
C ILE A 175 -5.94 12.33 53.10
N CYS A 176 -5.13 13.13 52.39
CA CYS A 176 -4.77 14.48 52.84
C CYS A 176 -5.99 15.40 52.99
N ALA A 177 -6.99 15.28 52.11
CA ALA A 177 -8.22 16.08 52.14
C ALA A 177 -9.01 15.80 53.42
N LEU A 178 -9.18 14.52 53.74
CA LEU A 178 -9.91 14.08 54.92
C LEU A 178 -9.15 14.31 56.21
N THR A 179 -7.82 14.27 56.23
CA THR A 179 -7.06 14.42 57.48
C THR A 179 -6.57 15.85 57.72
N PHE A 180 -5.96 16.51 56.73
CA PHE A 180 -5.12 17.69 56.94
C PHE A 180 -5.56 18.97 56.22
N LEU A 181 -6.00 18.88 54.96
CA LEU A 181 -6.12 20.05 54.08
C LEU A 181 -7.29 20.98 54.43
N PHE A 182 -8.43 20.42 54.85
CA PHE A 182 -9.68 21.18 54.98
C PHE A 182 -10.21 21.20 56.41
N PRO A 183 -10.71 22.37 56.88
CA PRO A 183 -11.54 22.43 58.08
C PRO A 183 -12.80 21.61 57.87
N LYS A 184 -13.16 20.78 58.85
CA LYS A 184 -14.34 19.92 58.83
C LYS A 184 -15.49 20.63 59.53
N ASP A 185 -16.71 20.48 59.03
CA ASP A 185 -17.88 20.86 59.79
C ASP A 185 -18.10 19.93 61.01
N ALA A 186 -18.99 20.33 61.92
CA ALA A 186 -19.26 19.57 63.13
C ALA A 186 -19.86 18.18 62.80
N GLU A 187 -20.68 18.11 61.76
CA GLU A 187 -21.32 16.87 61.29
C GLU A 187 -20.28 15.87 60.77
N LEU A 188 -19.41 16.29 59.86
CA LEU A 188 -18.33 15.44 59.34
C LEU A 188 -17.34 15.08 60.45
N THR A 189 -17.08 15.98 61.40
CA THR A 189 -16.20 15.66 62.55
C THR A 189 -16.81 14.56 63.42
N ALA A 190 -18.12 14.63 63.72
CA ALA A 190 -18.83 13.60 64.47
C ALA A 190 -18.93 12.27 63.70
N LEU A 191 -19.05 12.34 62.36
CA LEU A 191 -19.02 11.16 61.51
C LEU A 191 -17.63 10.53 61.48
N LEU A 192 -16.55 11.31 61.39
CA LEU A 192 -15.19 10.79 61.33
C LEU A 192 -14.63 10.38 62.71
N SER A 193 -15.21 10.82 63.82
CA SER A 193 -14.78 10.43 65.17
C SER A 193 -15.09 8.98 65.51
N HIS A 194 -16.03 8.35 64.80
CA HIS A 194 -16.29 6.92 64.91
C HIS A 194 -15.31 6.17 63.99
N SER A 195 -14.46 5.30 64.57
CA SER A 195 -13.37 4.64 63.84
C SER A 195 -13.85 3.81 62.64
N ALA A 196 -15.04 3.21 62.74
CA ALA A 196 -15.66 2.45 61.65
C ALA A 196 -16.02 3.34 60.45
N SER A 197 -16.62 4.50 60.68
CA SER A 197 -17.07 5.40 59.61
C SER A 197 -15.93 6.20 58.99
N PHE A 198 -14.81 6.43 59.70
CA PHE A 198 -13.59 6.94 59.06
C PHE A 198 -13.07 5.96 58.00
N GLY A 199 -13.04 4.67 58.35
CA GLY A 199 -12.68 3.59 57.42
C GLY A 199 -13.57 3.60 56.18
N ASP A 200 -14.89 3.67 56.37
CA ASP A 200 -15.86 3.66 55.26
C ASP A 200 -15.76 4.91 54.36
N ALA A 201 -15.57 6.09 54.96
CA ALA A 201 -15.42 7.36 54.23
C ALA A 201 -14.16 7.37 53.35
N LEU A 202 -13.08 6.71 53.80
CA LEU A 202 -11.85 6.55 53.01
C LEU A 202 -11.98 5.39 51.99
N ALA A 203 -12.54 4.27 52.42
CA ALA A 203 -12.54 3.03 51.65
C ALA A 203 -13.29 3.19 50.33
N LYS A 204 -14.45 3.86 50.34
CA LYS A 204 -15.26 4.02 49.12
C LYS A 204 -14.51 4.71 47.96
N PRO A 205 -14.00 5.94 48.09
CA PRO A 205 -13.28 6.60 47.00
C PRO A 205 -12.00 5.84 46.64
N VAL A 206 -11.24 5.33 47.62
CA VAL A 206 -10.00 4.58 47.35
C VAL A 206 -10.27 3.30 46.54
N VAL A 207 -11.29 2.53 46.93
CA VAL A 207 -11.66 1.30 46.21
C VAL A 207 -12.12 1.62 44.79
N ILE A 208 -12.92 2.68 44.60
CA ILE A 208 -13.37 3.11 43.28
C ILE A 208 -12.17 3.50 42.39
N GLN A 209 -11.21 4.26 42.91
CA GLN A 209 -10.00 4.63 42.16
C GLN A 209 -9.20 3.38 41.76
N VAL A 210 -8.92 2.48 42.70
CA VAL A 210 -8.15 1.26 42.41
C VAL A 210 -8.83 0.37 41.37
N ILE A 211 -10.15 0.16 41.48
CA ILE A 211 -10.91 -0.63 40.53
C ILE A 211 -10.90 0.05 39.15
N THR A 212 -11.14 1.36 39.11
CA THR A 212 -11.13 2.14 37.86
C THR A 212 -9.77 2.05 37.20
N ALA A 213 -8.67 2.25 37.93
CA ALA A 213 -7.31 2.13 37.43
C ALA A 213 -7.06 0.81 36.71
N ILE A 214 -7.43 -0.29 37.35
CA ILE A 214 -7.22 -1.66 36.86
C ILE A 214 -8.05 -1.90 35.59
N ILE A 215 -9.32 -1.52 35.60
CA ILE A 215 -10.22 -1.69 34.46
C ILE A 215 -9.75 -0.83 33.28
N ALA A 216 -9.46 0.44 33.52
CA ALA A 216 -9.03 1.38 32.49
C ALA A 216 -7.68 0.96 31.88
N TYR A 217 -6.72 0.54 32.71
CA TYR A 217 -5.45 -0.02 32.24
C TYR A 217 -5.64 -1.26 31.37
N THR A 218 -6.46 -2.21 31.82
CA THR A 218 -6.70 -3.47 31.11
C THR A 218 -7.42 -3.21 29.78
N TRP A 219 -8.43 -2.35 29.80
CA TRP A 219 -9.19 -1.96 28.62
C TRP A 219 -8.29 -1.27 27.60
N MET A 220 -7.55 -0.24 28.00
CA MET A 220 -6.68 0.49 27.07
C MET A 220 -5.59 -0.41 26.48
N ARG A 221 -5.00 -1.31 27.29
CA ARG A 221 -4.03 -2.31 26.80
C ARG A 221 -4.65 -3.27 25.79
N SER A 222 -5.91 -3.67 26.00
CA SER A 222 -6.66 -4.51 25.06
C SER A 222 -6.89 -3.76 23.74
N VAL A 223 -7.32 -2.50 23.80
CA VAL A 223 -7.55 -1.65 22.63
C VAL A 223 -6.26 -1.49 21.82
N ILE A 224 -5.14 -1.12 22.45
CA ILE A 224 -3.84 -0.96 21.77
C ILE A 224 -3.44 -2.25 21.06
N ARG A 225 -3.55 -3.41 21.73
CA ARG A 225 -3.24 -4.70 21.11
C ARG A 225 -4.16 -5.04 19.95
N SER A 226 -5.45 -4.69 20.04
CA SER A 226 -6.40 -4.94 18.96
C SER A 226 -6.09 -4.11 17.72
N VAL A 227 -5.70 -2.84 17.90
CA VAL A 227 -5.25 -1.96 16.81
C VAL A 227 -3.95 -2.50 16.19
N GLU A 228 -2.95 -2.87 17.01
CA GLU A 228 -1.71 -3.44 16.50
C GLU A 228 -1.93 -4.74 15.71
N ARG A 229 -2.88 -5.60 16.13
CA ARG A 229 -3.23 -6.82 15.41
C ARG A 229 -3.94 -6.52 14.09
N ALA A 230 -4.86 -5.57 14.09
CA ALA A 230 -5.55 -5.13 12.88
C ALA A 230 -4.56 -4.57 11.86
N ASP A 231 -3.65 -3.69 12.29
CA ASP A 231 -2.63 -3.08 11.42
C ASP A 231 -1.70 -4.15 10.82
N ARG A 232 -1.29 -5.15 11.62
CA ARG A 232 -0.49 -6.29 11.13
C ARG A 232 -1.27 -7.12 10.10
N ALA A 233 -2.54 -7.41 10.36
CA ALA A 233 -3.39 -8.15 9.43
C ALA A 233 -3.56 -7.41 8.10
N THR A 234 -3.76 -6.09 8.14
CA THR A 234 -3.83 -5.25 6.93
C THR A 234 -2.51 -5.27 6.17
N SER A 235 -1.37 -5.12 6.85
CA SER A 235 -0.05 -5.17 6.20
C SER A 235 0.23 -6.53 5.56
N LEU A 236 -0.21 -7.62 6.18
CA LEU A 236 -0.06 -8.97 5.65
C LEU A 236 -0.96 -9.18 4.42
N ALA A 237 -2.21 -8.73 4.46
CA ALA A 237 -3.13 -8.83 3.34
C ALA A 237 -2.64 -8.07 2.09
N VAL A 238 -2.05 -6.89 2.28
CA VAL A 238 -1.41 -6.13 1.19
C VAL A 238 -0.21 -6.89 0.63
N LEU A 239 0.63 -7.45 1.50
CA LEU A 239 1.79 -8.24 1.06
C LEU A 239 1.37 -9.51 0.31
N GLU A 240 0.41 -10.27 0.83
CA GLU A 240 -0.13 -11.47 0.20
C GLU A 240 -0.72 -11.16 -1.18
N ARG A 241 -1.45 -10.04 -1.30
CA ARG A 241 -1.96 -9.58 -2.59
C ARG A 241 -0.84 -9.29 -3.57
N ASN A 242 0.19 -8.54 -3.17
CA ASN A 242 1.32 -8.21 -4.04
C ASN A 242 2.07 -9.48 -4.49
N VAL A 243 2.24 -10.46 -3.60
CA VAL A 243 2.85 -11.76 -3.92
C VAL A 243 1.97 -12.56 -4.88
N ALA A 244 0.65 -12.55 -4.69
CA ALA A 244 -0.29 -13.22 -5.59
C ALA A 244 -0.29 -12.60 -7.00
N GLU A 245 -0.27 -11.26 -7.09
CA GLU A 245 -0.17 -10.53 -8.36
C GLU A 245 1.15 -10.86 -9.07
N GLN A 246 2.27 -10.89 -8.35
CA GLN A 246 3.56 -11.29 -8.91
C GLN A 246 3.56 -12.74 -9.40
N ALA A 247 2.98 -13.66 -8.63
CA ALA A 247 2.87 -15.07 -9.01
C ALA A 247 2.00 -15.27 -10.26
N GLN A 248 0.93 -14.49 -10.42
CA GLN A 248 0.11 -14.50 -11.63
C GLN A 248 0.91 -14.05 -12.86
N HIS A 249 1.65 -12.94 -12.75
CA HIS A 249 2.50 -12.49 -13.84
C HIS A 249 3.59 -13.50 -14.22
N GLU A 250 4.20 -14.18 -13.23
CA GLU A 250 5.17 -15.23 -13.52
C GLU A 250 4.52 -16.43 -14.23
N ALA A 251 3.32 -16.83 -13.82
CA ALA A 251 2.57 -17.91 -14.47
C ALA A 251 2.18 -17.56 -15.91
N GLU A 252 1.73 -16.33 -16.16
CA GLU A 252 1.44 -15.82 -17.50
C GLU A 252 2.68 -15.84 -18.41
N GLN A 253 3.82 -15.39 -17.89
CA GLN A 253 5.09 -15.42 -18.62
C GLN A 253 5.52 -16.85 -18.96
N LYS A 254 5.37 -17.80 -18.03
CA LYS A 254 5.65 -19.23 -18.28
C LYS A 254 4.75 -19.80 -19.37
N HIS A 255 3.45 -19.55 -19.29
CA HIS A 255 2.52 -20.02 -20.32
C HIS A 255 2.76 -19.39 -21.68
N GLN A 256 3.17 -18.12 -21.73
CA GLN A 256 3.59 -17.50 -22.99
C GLN A 256 4.85 -18.18 -23.54
N LEU A 257 5.86 -18.39 -22.70
CA LEU A 257 7.10 -19.06 -23.09
C LEU A 257 6.84 -20.48 -23.60
N GLU A 258 6.03 -21.28 -22.91
CA GLU A 258 5.66 -22.63 -23.33
C GLU A 258 4.98 -22.65 -24.70
N ARG A 259 4.05 -21.72 -24.95
CA ARG A 259 3.40 -21.60 -26.27
C ARG A 259 4.42 -21.25 -27.36
N GLU A 260 5.32 -20.30 -27.10
CA GLU A 260 6.39 -19.94 -28.05
C GLU A 260 7.34 -21.11 -28.33
N ILE A 261 7.67 -21.94 -27.33
CA ILE A 261 8.45 -23.17 -27.52
C ILE A 261 7.71 -24.16 -28.42
N GLN A 262 6.42 -24.38 -28.17
CA GLN A 262 5.61 -25.32 -28.98
C GLN A 262 5.52 -24.88 -30.45
N GLU A 263 5.39 -23.57 -30.72
CA GLU A 263 5.44 -23.03 -32.08
C GLU A 263 6.79 -23.33 -32.77
N ILE A 264 7.91 -23.16 -32.05
CA ILE A 264 9.26 -23.48 -32.57
C ILE A 264 9.39 -24.98 -32.86
N ILE A 265 8.94 -25.84 -31.93
CA ILE A 265 8.98 -27.31 -32.11
C ILE A 265 8.16 -27.73 -33.33
N GLN A 266 6.97 -27.15 -33.51
CA GLN A 266 6.09 -27.46 -34.64
C GLN A 266 6.74 -27.10 -35.98
N VAL A 267 7.34 -25.90 -36.08
CA VAL A 267 8.05 -25.48 -37.30
C VAL A 267 9.27 -26.36 -37.55
N HIS A 268 10.02 -26.72 -36.50
CA HIS A 268 11.17 -27.63 -36.64
C HIS A 268 10.74 -29.01 -37.17
N SER A 269 9.64 -29.56 -36.65
CA SER A 269 9.06 -30.82 -37.13
C SER A 269 8.61 -30.73 -38.60
N GLN A 270 7.96 -29.63 -39.00
CA GLN A 270 7.58 -29.41 -40.40
C GLN A 270 8.81 -29.36 -41.34
N VAL A 271 9.87 -28.66 -40.93
CA VAL A 271 11.13 -28.58 -41.67
C VAL A 271 11.80 -29.96 -41.78
N ALA A 272 11.81 -30.75 -40.70
CA ALA A 272 12.34 -32.11 -40.70
C ALA A 272 11.57 -33.04 -41.65
N ASN A 273 10.27 -32.79 -41.85
CA ASN A 273 9.42 -33.51 -42.80
C ASN A 273 9.51 -32.99 -44.24
N GLY A 274 10.43 -32.07 -44.55
CA GLY A 274 10.65 -31.55 -45.91
C GLY A 274 9.85 -30.30 -46.27
N TYR A 275 9.02 -29.78 -45.36
CA TYR A 275 8.29 -28.52 -45.57
C TYR A 275 9.16 -27.32 -45.23
N PHE A 276 10.12 -27.02 -46.10
CA PHE A 276 11.10 -25.97 -45.80
C PHE A 276 10.54 -24.54 -45.84
N GLU A 277 9.35 -24.33 -46.38
CA GLU A 277 8.69 -23.01 -46.41
C GLU A 277 8.16 -22.59 -45.02
N ALA A 278 8.07 -23.52 -44.07
CA ALA A 278 7.68 -23.20 -42.70
C ALA A 278 8.68 -22.20 -42.06
N ARG A 279 8.13 -21.24 -41.31
CA ARG A 279 8.89 -20.19 -40.60
C ARG A 279 8.32 -20.01 -39.21
N VAL A 280 9.21 -19.78 -38.25
CA VAL A 280 8.78 -19.36 -36.91
C VAL A 280 8.31 -17.90 -36.99
N PRO A 281 7.10 -17.57 -36.50
CA PRO A 281 6.63 -16.20 -36.50
C PRO A 281 7.49 -15.32 -35.59
N LEU A 282 8.03 -14.22 -36.13
CA LEU A 282 8.81 -13.23 -35.38
C LEU A 282 7.89 -12.12 -34.86
N ARG A 283 7.17 -12.38 -33.77
CA ARG A 283 6.39 -11.34 -33.10
C ARG A 283 7.31 -10.49 -32.23
N GLN A 284 7.20 -9.16 -32.32
CA GLN A 284 7.97 -8.25 -31.46
C GLN A 284 7.49 -8.42 -30.02
N GLY A 285 8.36 -8.90 -29.13
CA GLY A 285 8.04 -9.13 -27.72
C GLY A 285 8.13 -10.59 -27.26
N ASN A 286 8.39 -11.53 -28.17
CA ASN A 286 8.65 -12.92 -27.80
C ASN A 286 10.02 -13.05 -27.13
N PHE A 287 10.07 -13.73 -25.97
CA PHE A 287 11.33 -14.01 -25.27
C PHE A 287 12.28 -14.85 -26.15
N LEU A 288 11.72 -15.68 -27.03
CA LEU A 288 12.49 -16.55 -27.93
C LEU A 288 12.82 -15.92 -29.29
N TRP A 289 12.67 -14.60 -29.43
CA TRP A 289 12.99 -13.91 -30.69
C TRP A 289 14.40 -14.21 -31.22
N PRO A 290 15.48 -14.21 -30.40
CA PRO A 290 16.83 -14.56 -30.89
C PRO A 290 16.91 -15.99 -31.41
N VAL A 291 16.24 -16.93 -30.73
CA VAL A 291 16.23 -18.35 -31.10
C VAL A 291 15.47 -18.54 -32.42
N ALA A 292 14.27 -17.96 -32.53
CA ALA A 292 13.45 -17.99 -33.75
C ALA A 292 14.18 -17.39 -34.96
N GLY A 293 14.88 -16.27 -34.76
CA GLY A 293 15.68 -15.62 -35.81
C GLY A 293 16.82 -16.51 -36.30
N SER A 294 17.55 -17.13 -35.38
CA SER A 294 18.63 -18.06 -35.72
C SER A 294 18.13 -19.29 -36.49
N LEU A 295 16.97 -19.84 -36.08
CA LEU A 295 16.35 -20.99 -36.74
C LEU A 295 15.88 -20.64 -38.15
N ASN A 296 15.18 -19.52 -38.34
CA ASN A 296 14.73 -19.07 -39.66
C ASN A 296 15.91 -18.84 -40.63
N ASN A 297 17.02 -18.30 -40.13
CA ASN A 297 18.25 -18.16 -40.92
C ASN A 297 18.85 -19.52 -41.32
N LEU A 298 18.86 -20.49 -40.41
CA LEU A 298 19.32 -21.85 -40.70
C LEU A 298 18.43 -22.52 -41.75
N ILE A 299 17.11 -22.42 -41.62
CA ILE A 299 16.16 -22.96 -42.61
C ILE A 299 16.38 -22.30 -43.98
N ALA A 300 16.56 -20.97 -44.03
CA ALA A 300 16.82 -20.27 -45.28
C ALA A 300 18.12 -20.72 -45.96
N ARG A 301 19.19 -20.94 -45.18
CA ARG A 301 20.46 -21.50 -45.68
C ARG A 301 20.26 -22.92 -46.20
N PHE A 302 19.54 -23.77 -45.48
CA PHE A 302 19.26 -25.15 -45.89
C PHE A 302 18.43 -25.22 -47.19
N GLN A 303 17.41 -24.36 -47.31
CA GLN A 303 16.64 -24.20 -48.55
C GLN A 303 17.49 -23.76 -49.74
N SER A 304 18.46 -22.87 -49.51
CA SER A 304 19.40 -22.45 -50.54
C SER A 304 20.21 -23.64 -51.04
N LEU A 305 20.76 -24.44 -50.11
CA LEU A 305 21.54 -25.63 -50.43
C LEU A 305 20.71 -26.65 -51.22
N ILE A 306 19.47 -26.94 -50.81
CA ILE A 306 18.61 -27.88 -51.55
C ILE A 306 18.33 -27.39 -52.98
N ARG A 307 18.02 -26.10 -53.16
CA ARG A 307 17.77 -25.52 -54.49
C ARG A 307 19.01 -25.58 -55.36
N GLU A 308 20.18 -25.34 -54.79
CA GLU A 308 21.46 -25.44 -55.48
C GLU A 308 21.76 -26.89 -55.92
N THR A 309 21.57 -27.87 -55.03
CA THR A 309 21.72 -29.30 -55.36
C THR A 309 20.74 -29.74 -56.44
N GLN A 310 19.47 -29.31 -56.37
CA GLN A 310 18.49 -29.59 -57.42
C GLN A 310 18.88 -28.97 -58.76
N ARG A 311 19.40 -27.73 -58.73
CA ARG A 311 19.88 -27.05 -59.94
C ARG A 311 21.09 -27.77 -60.54
N LEU A 312 22.04 -28.19 -59.71
CA LEU A 312 23.19 -28.99 -60.12
C LEU A 312 22.73 -30.27 -60.80
N ARG A 313 21.85 -31.04 -60.13
CA ARG A 313 21.31 -32.29 -60.67
C ARG A 313 20.56 -32.10 -61.99
N ARG A 314 19.73 -31.05 -62.12
CA ARG A 314 19.07 -30.71 -63.39
C ARG A 314 20.09 -30.37 -64.49
N THR A 315 21.18 -29.70 -64.13
CA THR A 315 22.27 -29.34 -65.05
C THR A 315 23.03 -30.58 -65.47
N GLU A 316 23.36 -31.49 -64.56
CA GLU A 316 23.98 -32.79 -64.85
C GLU A 316 23.09 -33.64 -65.78
N GLU A 317 21.78 -33.72 -65.51
CA GLU A 317 20.81 -34.41 -66.37
C GLU A 317 20.67 -33.74 -67.75
N ALA A 318 20.76 -32.41 -67.83
CA ALA A 318 20.78 -31.68 -69.09
C ALA A 318 22.07 -31.95 -69.88
N ILE A 319 23.24 -31.93 -69.22
CA ILE A 319 24.53 -32.27 -69.83
C ILE A 319 24.48 -33.70 -70.41
N ALA A 320 24.04 -34.67 -69.61
CA ALA A 320 23.95 -36.07 -70.05
C ALA A 320 23.02 -36.23 -71.27
N ARG A 321 21.86 -35.56 -71.26
CA ARG A 321 20.93 -35.53 -72.40
C ARG A 321 21.54 -34.86 -73.63
N PHE A 322 22.26 -33.76 -73.44
CA PHE A 322 22.92 -33.05 -74.53
C PHE A 322 23.92 -33.95 -75.24
N PHE A 323 24.82 -34.60 -74.49
CA PHE A 323 25.79 -35.54 -75.07
C PHE A 323 25.14 -36.72 -75.76
N HIS A 324 24.10 -37.31 -75.15
CA HIS A 324 23.37 -38.42 -75.75
C HIS A 324 22.71 -38.03 -77.08
N THR A 325 22.10 -36.84 -77.16
CA THR A 325 21.47 -36.36 -78.40
C THR A 325 22.51 -35.93 -79.44
N ARG A 326 23.60 -35.26 -79.03
CA ARG A 326 24.70 -34.87 -79.92
C ARG A 326 25.30 -36.08 -80.63
N ASN A 327 25.52 -37.17 -79.92
CA ASN A 327 26.09 -38.40 -80.49
C ASN A 327 25.17 -39.08 -81.51
N ARG A 328 23.86 -38.82 -81.48
CA ARG A 328 22.90 -39.37 -82.46
C ARG A 328 22.76 -38.52 -83.72
N VAL A 329 23.10 -37.23 -83.66
CA VAL A 329 22.89 -36.29 -84.76
C VAL A 329 24.21 -36.00 -85.45
N ASN A 330 24.42 -36.59 -86.63
CA ASN A 330 25.65 -36.46 -87.40
C ASN A 330 25.73 -35.06 -88.06
N ASN A 331 26.42 -34.12 -87.39
CA ASN A 331 26.64 -32.71 -87.80
C ASN A 331 25.38 -31.87 -88.14
N GLY A 332 24.19 -32.33 -87.77
CA GLY A 332 22.95 -31.55 -87.88
C GLY A 332 22.59 -30.76 -86.62
N PRO A 333 21.59 -29.86 -86.73
CA PRO A 333 21.03 -29.17 -85.57
C PRO A 333 20.46 -30.20 -84.59
N ILE A 334 20.76 -30.01 -83.31
CA ILE A 334 20.31 -30.86 -82.21
C ILE A 334 18.88 -30.46 -81.87
N PRO A 335 17.89 -31.37 -81.98
CA PRO A 335 16.54 -31.12 -81.51
C PRO A 335 16.57 -31.07 -79.97
N TRP A 336 16.43 -29.86 -79.41
CA TRP A 336 16.60 -29.60 -77.98
C TRP A 336 15.36 -28.95 -77.39
N MET A 337 14.94 -29.47 -76.24
CA MET A 337 13.89 -28.87 -75.44
C MET A 337 14.53 -28.05 -74.32
N PRO A 338 14.18 -26.77 -74.14
CA PRO A 338 14.77 -25.92 -73.12
C PRO A 338 14.66 -26.56 -71.72
N THR A 339 15.79 -26.65 -71.02
CA THR A 339 15.91 -27.25 -69.69
C THR A 339 15.93 -26.21 -68.56
N GLY A 340 16.00 -24.92 -68.90
CA GLY A 340 16.21 -23.81 -67.97
C GLY A 340 17.61 -23.80 -67.37
N THR A 341 18.57 -24.47 -68.00
CA THR A 341 19.96 -24.57 -67.54
C THR A 341 20.89 -23.85 -68.51
N THR A 342 22.14 -23.63 -68.11
CA THR A 342 23.16 -23.03 -68.97
C THR A 342 23.46 -23.86 -70.23
N ILE A 343 23.09 -25.15 -70.22
CA ILE A 343 23.23 -26.02 -71.39
C ILE A 343 22.36 -25.54 -72.55
N ASP A 344 21.22 -24.91 -72.29
CA ASP A 344 20.34 -24.39 -73.34
C ASP A 344 21.06 -23.35 -74.21
N VAL A 345 21.88 -22.50 -73.60
CA VAL A 345 22.71 -21.51 -74.30
C VAL A 345 23.74 -22.20 -75.18
N LEU A 346 24.38 -23.26 -74.67
CA LEU A 346 25.36 -24.04 -75.43
C LEU A 346 24.71 -24.73 -76.63
N VAL A 347 23.51 -25.29 -76.47
CA VAL A 347 22.80 -25.94 -77.57
C VAL A 347 22.37 -24.93 -78.63
N GLN A 348 21.88 -23.76 -78.19
CA GLN A 348 21.50 -22.68 -79.09
C GLN A 348 22.70 -22.23 -79.93
N GLN A 349 23.85 -21.98 -79.30
CA GLN A 349 25.09 -21.62 -79.99
C GLN A 349 25.54 -22.72 -80.97
N HIS A 350 25.50 -23.99 -80.55
CA HIS A 350 25.83 -25.13 -81.42
C HIS A 350 24.91 -25.20 -82.65
N ASN A 351 23.61 -24.98 -82.47
CA ASN A 351 22.64 -25.01 -83.57
C ASN A 351 22.84 -23.84 -84.53
N THR A 352 23.08 -22.62 -84.01
CA THR A 352 23.42 -21.46 -84.84
C THR A 352 24.70 -21.70 -85.65
N PHE A 353 25.73 -22.29 -85.02
CA PHE A 353 26.98 -22.63 -85.71
C PHE A 353 26.80 -23.76 -86.75
N SER A 354 25.97 -24.77 -86.45
CA SER A 354 25.66 -25.85 -87.40
C SER A 354 24.85 -25.34 -88.61
N GLN A 355 24.01 -24.31 -88.42
CA GLN A 355 23.29 -23.65 -89.51
C GLN A 355 24.22 -22.82 -90.39
N SER A 356 25.16 -22.06 -89.81
CA SER A 356 26.11 -21.27 -90.60
C SER A 356 27.07 -22.14 -91.42
N LEU A 357 27.46 -23.32 -90.91
CA LEU A 357 28.27 -24.29 -91.67
C LEU A 357 27.53 -24.92 -92.87
N ARG A 358 26.20 -24.89 -92.91
CA ARG A 358 25.40 -25.41 -94.05
C ARG A 358 25.15 -24.37 -95.15
N GLN A 359 25.25 -23.07 -94.85
CA GLN A 359 25.06 -22.01 -95.85
C GLN A 359 26.10 -21.96 -97.01
N PRO A 360 27.40 -22.31 -96.85
CA PRO A 360 28.35 -22.20 -97.96
C PRO A 360 28.18 -23.24 -99.09
N GLU A 361 27.36 -24.29 -98.91
CA GLU A 361 27.04 -25.25 -99.98
C GLU A 361 25.86 -24.81 -100.87
N GLN A 362 25.01 -23.89 -100.41
CA GLN A 362 23.85 -23.40 -101.18
C GLN A 362 24.15 -22.15 -102.03
N GLU A 363 25.26 -21.44 -101.81
CA GLU A 363 25.69 -20.31 -102.65
C GLU A 363 26.68 -20.71 -103.78
N ARG A 364 26.94 -22.02 -103.97
CA ARG A 364 27.79 -22.54 -105.07
C ARG A 364 27.05 -23.40 -106.10
N LEU A 365 25.73 -23.46 -106.03
CA LEU A 365 24.83 -23.96 -107.08
C LEU A 365 23.94 -22.81 -107.52
#